data_AF-A0AAF0IS36-F1
#
_entry.id   AF-A0AAF0IS36-F1
#
_cell.length_a   1.000
_cell.length_b   1.000
_cell.length_c   1.000
_cell.angle_alpha   90.00
_cell.angle_beta   90.00
_cell.angle_gamma   90.00
#
_symmetry.space_group_name_H-M   'P 1'
#
loop_
_entity.id
_entity.type
_entity.pdbx_description
1 polymer ?
#
loop_
_entity_poly.entity_id
_entity_poly.type
_entity_poly.pdbx_seq_one_letter_code
_entity_poly.pdbx_strand_id
1 'polypeptide(L)'
;MAARCSTPPIPQRYAPRELARSARLGAVRDALARLSAENVAPLQTSVDALRAELARARPAPDAPVYGELHAMVFGCVRRLLRAGDARGAAEALHALAALAPRARLCAKHRALALRVLGDVRAFPAAWRAVRRLVPDVAPSETTHAVRALLRANGVGAACRVLQWHVRRFWREDAPPPSFALMHNLMIQMRYVAARIDTAPPPLQASYTEALMHLGALLRENRLPLPGAREDVAWLIKLLYTYDARWAPATQRRAVRVIQTALPMYVQRLPADGARTPSLSAPAYNALVQYTLHYAQNPHWCRGVLEHMTHTRTPPLPPSPALVTILLRQATRRRLAALGAFALELHTPRAPHAPERSGARLLQHVEGAVADGDTHRLVALLQYITALRLRGAARADGVRAASVARRVLPALGRRRTRAAPPHADVSAAVLTLAAKAGKIGLALRIWRWMKQRSAREPISVPAATVLMQMLAEAVRKPRATLPRWAARRNVRRRGPHEVRLLALEEYAFLLRHWCAAAHAPPDVRFFRPLLRILRRTTHPNDVAFARILADMAVLGYPPRRHTPPRRSED
;
A
#
# COMPACT_ATOMS: atom_id res chain seq x y z
N MET A 1 28.66 -43.63 -78.02
CA MET A 1 27.98 -43.40 -76.72
C MET A 1 27.68 -41.91 -76.56
N ALA A 2 26.44 -41.50 -76.84
CA ALA A 2 25.93 -40.16 -76.52
C ALA A 2 24.39 -40.23 -76.56
N ALA A 3 23.76 -40.46 -75.41
CA ALA A 3 22.31 -40.42 -75.26
C ALA A 3 21.90 -39.04 -74.72
N ARG A 4 20.98 -38.40 -75.44
CA ARG A 4 20.54 -37.02 -75.29
C ARG A 4 19.60 -36.88 -74.09
N CYS A 5 19.87 -35.92 -73.21
CA CYS A 5 18.92 -35.44 -72.21
C CYS A 5 17.82 -34.61 -72.90
N SER A 6 16.61 -35.15 -73.01
CA SER A 6 15.41 -34.42 -73.40
C SER A 6 14.77 -33.79 -72.17
N THR A 7 14.88 -32.47 -72.04
CA THR A 7 14.12 -31.68 -71.05
C THR A 7 12.64 -31.63 -71.49
N PRO A 8 11.68 -31.94 -70.61
CA PRO A 8 10.27 -31.87 -70.97
C PRO A 8 9.80 -30.41 -71.12
N PRO A 9 8.90 -30.11 -72.08
CA PRO A 9 8.35 -28.76 -72.26
C PRO A 9 7.44 -28.39 -71.09
N ILE A 10 7.74 -27.26 -70.45
CA ILE A 10 6.91 -26.67 -69.39
C ILE A 10 5.57 -26.22 -70.00
N PRO A 11 4.42 -26.62 -69.43
CA PRO A 11 3.11 -26.27 -69.99
C PRO A 11 2.82 -24.77 -69.84
N GLN A 12 2.70 -24.06 -70.97
CA GLN A 12 2.43 -22.62 -71.10
C GLN A 12 1.06 -22.15 -70.56
N ARG A 13 0.26 -23.00 -69.92
CA ARG A 13 -1.09 -22.65 -69.41
C ARG A 13 -1.12 -21.94 -68.05
N TYR A 14 0.02 -21.72 -67.40
CA TYR A 14 0.10 -20.99 -66.11
C TYR A 14 0.42 -19.47 -66.25
N ALA A 15 0.87 -19.02 -67.43
CA ALA A 15 1.36 -17.66 -67.67
C ALA A 15 0.35 -16.51 -67.40
N PRO A 16 -0.94 -16.58 -67.80
CA PRO A 16 -1.83 -15.42 -67.66
C PRO A 16 -2.24 -15.13 -66.21
N ARG A 17 -2.29 -16.15 -65.34
CA ARG A 17 -2.58 -15.97 -63.91
C ARG A 17 -1.38 -15.39 -63.15
N GLU A 18 -0.16 -15.77 -63.51
CA GLU A 18 1.05 -15.19 -62.91
C GLU A 18 1.30 -13.76 -63.37
N LEU A 19 1.04 -13.43 -64.64
CA LEU A 19 1.11 -12.07 -65.16
C LEU A 19 0.09 -11.14 -64.51
N ALA A 20 -1.18 -11.58 -64.38
CA ALA A 20 -2.21 -10.82 -63.68
C ALA A 20 -1.89 -10.63 -62.18
N ARG A 21 -1.27 -11.63 -61.55
CA ARG A 21 -0.80 -11.54 -60.17
C ARG A 21 0.37 -10.57 -60.03
N SER A 22 1.32 -10.60 -60.95
CA SER A 22 2.47 -9.69 -61.00
C SER A 22 2.04 -8.24 -61.21
N ALA A 23 1.11 -7.98 -62.15
CA ALA A 23 0.56 -6.65 -62.40
C ALA A 23 -0.20 -6.08 -61.20
N ARG A 24 -1.02 -6.91 -60.51
CA ARG A 24 -1.72 -6.50 -59.29
C ARG A 24 -0.76 -6.21 -58.13
N LEU A 25 0.30 -7.01 -58.00
CA LEU A 25 1.38 -6.75 -57.03
C LEU A 25 2.17 -5.47 -57.38
N GLY A 26 2.35 -5.15 -58.66
CA GLY A 26 2.89 -3.88 -59.14
C GLY A 26 2.03 -2.68 -58.73
N ALA A 27 0.72 -2.74 -59.00
CA ALA A 27 -0.22 -1.68 -58.59
C ALA A 27 -0.25 -1.47 -57.06
N VAL A 28 -0.14 -2.56 -56.30
CA VAL A 28 0.03 -2.54 -54.86
C VAL A 28 1.34 -1.84 -54.45
N ARG A 29 2.47 -2.17 -55.09
CA ARG A 29 3.76 -1.51 -54.85
C ARG A 29 3.69 -0.02 -55.15
N ASP A 30 3.04 0.38 -56.24
CA ASP A 30 2.91 1.78 -56.64
C ASP A 30 1.99 2.58 -55.73
N ALA A 31 0.87 1.99 -55.28
CA ALA A 31 -0.01 2.61 -54.29
C ALA A 31 0.72 2.79 -52.95
N LEU A 32 1.51 1.80 -52.57
CA LEU A 32 2.28 1.84 -51.33
C LEU A 32 3.51 2.76 -51.39
N ALA A 33 4.17 2.89 -52.55
CA ALA A 33 5.26 3.84 -52.75
C ALA A 33 4.76 5.29 -52.63
N ARG A 34 3.57 5.57 -53.19
CA ARG A 34 2.86 6.85 -53.06
C ARG A 34 2.46 7.18 -51.62
N LEU A 35 1.90 6.21 -50.88
CA LEU A 35 1.66 6.33 -49.43
C LEU A 35 2.93 6.64 -48.63
N SER A 36 4.08 6.21 -49.13
CA SER A 36 5.36 6.42 -48.49
C SER A 36 5.87 7.86 -48.68
N ALA A 37 5.41 8.54 -49.74
CA ALA A 37 5.80 9.90 -50.13
C ALA A 37 4.81 10.98 -49.66
N GLU A 38 3.53 10.66 -49.47
CA GLU A 38 2.47 11.62 -49.13
C GLU A 38 1.89 11.43 -47.71
N ASN A 39 1.19 12.46 -47.21
CA ASN A 39 0.59 12.53 -45.88
C ASN A 39 -0.28 11.30 -45.52
N VAL A 40 -0.42 10.99 -44.22
CA VAL A 40 -1.04 9.75 -43.67
C VAL A 40 -2.53 9.53 -44.04
N ALA A 41 -3.23 10.54 -44.56
CA ALA A 41 -4.68 10.52 -44.80
C ALA A 41 -5.22 9.39 -45.72
N PRO A 42 -4.55 8.95 -46.82
CA PRO A 42 -5.05 7.88 -47.68
C PRO A 42 -4.64 6.46 -47.24
N LEU A 43 -4.01 6.30 -46.07
CA LEU A 43 -3.48 5.02 -45.61
C LEU A 43 -4.57 3.95 -45.45
N GLN A 44 -5.73 4.30 -44.87
CA GLN A 44 -6.80 3.33 -44.61
C GLN A 44 -7.42 2.79 -45.90
N THR A 45 -7.75 3.66 -46.85
CA THR A 45 -8.31 3.28 -48.16
C THR A 45 -7.37 2.36 -48.94
N SER A 46 -6.08 2.70 -48.92
CA SER A 46 -5.05 1.90 -49.58
C SER A 46 -4.85 0.54 -48.92
N VAL A 47 -4.95 0.48 -47.59
CA VAL A 47 -4.85 -0.77 -46.81
C VAL A 47 -6.05 -1.67 -47.05
N ASP A 48 -7.26 -1.13 -47.18
CA ASP A 48 -8.45 -1.92 -47.45
C ASP A 48 -8.45 -2.45 -48.90
N ALA A 49 -8.01 -1.66 -49.88
CA ALA A 49 -7.77 -2.11 -51.25
C ALA A 49 -6.73 -3.23 -51.31
N LEU A 50 -5.61 -3.05 -50.61
CA LEU A 50 -4.56 -4.06 -50.48
C LEU A 50 -5.05 -5.34 -49.79
N ARG A 51 -5.88 -5.21 -48.75
CA ARG A 51 -6.48 -6.37 -48.07
C ARG A 51 -7.36 -7.16 -49.03
N ALA A 52 -8.19 -6.48 -49.83
CA ALA A 52 -9.05 -7.12 -50.81
C ALA A 52 -8.24 -7.87 -51.87
N GLU A 53 -7.16 -7.27 -52.37
CA GLU A 53 -6.28 -7.92 -53.35
C GLU A 53 -5.49 -9.10 -52.76
N LEU A 54 -4.97 -8.99 -51.54
CA LEU A 54 -4.31 -10.12 -50.86
C LEU A 54 -5.29 -11.27 -50.57
N ALA A 55 -6.53 -10.95 -50.20
CA ALA A 55 -7.58 -11.95 -49.96
C ALA A 55 -7.97 -12.69 -51.25
N ARG A 56 -7.98 -12.00 -52.39
CA ARG A 56 -8.21 -12.59 -53.72
C ARG A 56 -7.01 -13.42 -54.18
N ALA A 57 -5.79 -12.92 -54.00
CA ALA A 57 -4.56 -13.55 -54.48
C ALA A 57 -4.14 -14.76 -53.65
N ARG A 58 -4.58 -14.86 -52.39
CA ARG A 58 -4.24 -15.93 -51.42
C ARG A 58 -2.77 -16.36 -51.48
N PRO A 59 -1.81 -15.41 -51.37
CA PRO A 59 -0.40 -15.74 -51.48
C PRO A 59 0.02 -16.72 -50.37
N ALA A 60 0.98 -17.60 -50.70
CA ALA A 60 1.60 -18.47 -49.72
C ALA A 60 2.17 -17.63 -48.55
N PRO A 61 2.18 -18.14 -47.31
CA PRO A 61 2.63 -17.39 -46.13
C PRO A 61 4.04 -16.78 -46.25
N ASP A 62 4.88 -17.43 -47.04
CA ASP A 62 6.30 -17.14 -47.25
C ASP A 62 6.55 -16.39 -48.57
N ALA A 63 5.48 -15.95 -49.24
CA ALA A 63 5.59 -15.22 -50.48
C ALA A 63 6.39 -13.90 -50.30
N PRO A 64 7.27 -13.53 -51.25
CA PRO A 64 8.16 -12.37 -51.14
C PRO A 64 7.41 -11.04 -50.96
N VAL A 65 6.15 -10.99 -51.42
CA VAL A 65 5.24 -9.85 -51.21
C VAL A 65 5.15 -9.42 -49.74
N TYR A 66 5.17 -10.36 -48.80
CA TYR A 66 5.09 -10.02 -47.38
C TYR A 66 6.39 -9.37 -46.87
N GLY A 67 7.55 -9.79 -47.40
CA GLY A 67 8.83 -9.19 -47.09
C GLY A 67 8.92 -7.73 -47.56
N GLU A 68 8.44 -7.47 -48.77
CA GLU A 68 8.38 -6.11 -49.34
C GLU A 68 7.40 -5.22 -48.59
N LEU A 69 6.20 -5.74 -48.30
CA LEU A 69 5.20 -5.06 -47.49
C LEU A 69 5.77 -4.68 -46.11
N HIS A 70 6.51 -5.59 -45.47
CA HIS A 70 7.20 -5.30 -44.23
C HIS A 70 8.23 -4.18 -44.41
N ALA A 71 9.15 -4.31 -45.36
CA ALA A 71 10.24 -3.34 -45.56
C ALA A 71 9.72 -1.91 -45.75
N MET A 72 8.63 -1.78 -46.48
CA MET A 72 8.03 -0.49 -46.83
C MET A 72 7.17 0.07 -45.70
N VAL A 73 6.31 -0.72 -45.04
CA VAL A 73 5.57 -0.24 -43.86
C VAL A 73 6.55 0.16 -42.75
N PHE A 74 7.58 -0.64 -42.48
CA PHE A 74 8.59 -0.30 -41.47
C PHE A 74 9.50 0.85 -41.91
N GLY A 75 9.68 1.06 -43.21
CA GLY A 75 10.28 2.28 -43.78
C GLY A 75 9.47 3.52 -43.43
N CYS A 76 8.14 3.46 -43.61
CA CYS A 76 7.19 4.51 -43.24
C CYS A 76 7.17 4.75 -41.72
N VAL A 77 7.00 3.70 -40.91
CA VAL A 77 7.04 3.76 -39.43
C VAL A 77 8.32 4.44 -38.94
N ARG A 78 9.48 4.11 -39.52
CA ARG A 78 10.76 4.73 -39.16
C ARG A 78 10.80 6.22 -39.49
N ARG A 79 10.24 6.65 -40.63
CA ARG A 79 10.16 8.08 -40.99
C ARG A 79 9.22 8.83 -40.04
N LEU A 80 8.03 8.28 -39.78
CA LEU A 80 7.05 8.87 -38.87
C LEU A 80 7.62 9.01 -37.45
N LEU A 81 8.30 7.99 -36.93
CA LEU A 81 8.97 8.07 -35.63
C LEU A 81 10.10 9.12 -35.60
N ARG A 82 10.83 9.34 -36.70
CA ARG A 82 11.84 10.41 -36.80
C ARG A 82 11.20 11.80 -36.83
N ALA A 83 10.02 11.92 -37.42
CA ALA A 83 9.22 13.15 -37.43
C ALA A 83 8.45 13.38 -36.11
N GLY A 84 8.54 12.46 -35.14
CA GLY A 84 7.80 12.54 -33.87
C GLY A 84 6.33 12.13 -33.95
N ASP A 85 5.86 11.62 -35.09
CA ASP A 85 4.48 11.15 -35.27
C ASP A 85 4.31 9.69 -34.85
N ALA A 86 4.23 9.46 -33.55
CA ALA A 86 3.99 8.13 -33.00
C ALA A 86 2.58 7.60 -33.32
N ARG A 87 1.60 8.48 -33.56
CA ARG A 87 0.22 8.09 -33.86
C ARG A 87 0.12 7.53 -35.28
N GLY A 88 0.64 8.24 -36.28
CA GLY A 88 0.72 7.74 -37.65
C GLY A 88 1.53 6.45 -37.72
N ALA A 89 2.63 6.34 -36.97
CA ALA A 89 3.40 5.09 -36.87
C ALA A 89 2.55 3.93 -36.30
N ALA A 90 1.71 4.18 -35.30
CA ALA A 90 0.81 3.18 -34.73
C ALA A 90 -0.30 2.78 -35.70
N GLU A 91 -0.84 3.73 -36.46
CA GLU A 91 -1.84 3.49 -37.50
C GLU A 91 -1.26 2.65 -38.65
N ALA A 92 -0.03 2.94 -39.09
CA ALA A 92 0.71 2.14 -40.07
C ALA A 92 0.93 0.69 -39.60
N LEU A 93 1.28 0.49 -38.32
CA LEU A 93 1.38 -0.85 -37.75
C LEU A 93 0.01 -1.54 -37.66
N HIS A 94 -1.05 -0.80 -37.33
CA HIS A 94 -2.40 -1.35 -37.25
C HIS A 94 -2.90 -1.82 -38.60
N ALA A 95 -2.67 -1.02 -39.63
CA ALA A 95 -2.89 -1.36 -41.03
C ALA A 95 -2.18 -2.66 -41.40
N LEU A 96 -0.88 -2.77 -41.14
CA LEU A 96 -0.12 -3.98 -41.40
C LEU A 96 -0.68 -5.18 -40.63
N ALA A 97 -1.00 -5.02 -39.35
CA ALA A 97 -1.59 -6.09 -38.53
C ALA A 97 -2.94 -6.57 -39.07
N ALA A 98 -3.71 -5.68 -39.70
CA ALA A 98 -5.01 -6.00 -40.26
C ALA A 98 -4.93 -6.65 -41.65
N LEU A 99 -3.77 -6.58 -42.33
CA LEU A 99 -3.47 -7.40 -43.51
C LEU A 99 -3.10 -8.85 -43.15
N ALA A 100 -2.97 -9.15 -41.84
CA ALA A 100 -2.62 -10.46 -41.30
C ALA A 100 -1.41 -11.11 -42.00
N PRO A 101 -0.26 -10.42 -42.07
CA PRO A 101 0.94 -11.00 -42.67
C PRO A 101 1.28 -12.27 -41.89
N ARG A 102 1.31 -13.41 -42.60
CA ARG A 102 1.66 -14.70 -42.01
C ARG A 102 3.17 -14.85 -41.84
N ALA A 103 3.96 -14.01 -42.53
CA ALA A 103 5.40 -13.97 -42.42
C ALA A 103 5.87 -13.38 -41.07
N ARG A 104 6.91 -13.99 -40.48
CA ARG A 104 7.53 -13.49 -39.25
C ARG A 104 8.29 -12.18 -39.50
N LEU A 105 8.17 -11.23 -38.58
CA LEU A 105 8.98 -10.02 -38.62
C LEU A 105 10.44 -10.31 -38.28
N CYS A 106 11.37 -9.71 -39.03
CA CYS A 106 12.79 -9.71 -38.69
C CYS A 106 13.05 -8.89 -37.41
N ALA A 107 14.19 -9.11 -36.74
CA ALA A 107 14.51 -8.48 -35.45
C ALA A 107 14.44 -6.94 -35.49
N LYS A 108 14.92 -6.32 -36.59
CA LYS A 108 14.87 -4.87 -36.78
C LYS A 108 13.44 -4.32 -36.84
N HIS A 109 12.55 -4.99 -37.54
CA HIS A 109 11.14 -4.62 -37.63
C HIS A 109 10.42 -4.81 -36.29
N ARG A 110 10.70 -5.91 -35.57
CA ARG A 110 10.17 -6.11 -34.21
C ARG A 110 10.59 -4.99 -33.26
N ALA A 111 11.87 -4.61 -33.26
CA ALA A 111 12.39 -3.53 -32.43
C ALA A 111 11.71 -2.18 -32.74
N LEU A 112 11.47 -1.88 -34.03
CA LEU A 112 10.72 -0.69 -34.43
C LEU A 112 9.26 -0.75 -33.97
N ALA A 113 8.59 -1.88 -34.12
CA ALA A 113 7.21 -2.05 -33.67
C ALA A 113 7.07 -1.83 -32.15
N LEU A 114 8.01 -2.37 -31.37
CA LEU A 114 8.06 -2.18 -29.92
C LEU A 114 8.38 -0.74 -29.53
N ARG A 115 9.20 -0.03 -30.31
CA ARG A 115 9.51 1.39 -30.07
C ARG A 115 8.27 2.28 -30.17
N VAL A 116 7.32 1.97 -31.06
CA VAL A 116 6.04 2.70 -31.18
C VAL A 116 5.22 2.61 -29.89
N LEU A 117 5.35 1.53 -29.09
CA LEU A 117 4.68 1.42 -27.79
C LEU A 117 5.18 2.44 -26.76
N GLY A 118 6.33 3.09 -26.99
CA GLY A 118 6.89 4.07 -26.05
C GLY A 118 6.07 5.34 -25.89
N ASP A 119 5.13 5.61 -26.81
CA ASP A 119 4.24 6.77 -26.75
C ASP A 119 2.89 6.41 -26.09
N VAL A 120 2.55 7.12 -25.01
CA VAL A 120 1.34 6.85 -24.21
C VAL A 120 0.06 7.15 -24.98
N ARG A 121 0.07 8.15 -25.88
CA ARG A 121 -1.12 8.56 -26.65
C ARG A 121 -1.42 7.57 -27.77
N ALA A 122 -0.37 7.06 -28.43
CA ALA A 122 -0.50 6.07 -29.49
C ALA A 122 -0.64 4.62 -28.97
N PHE A 123 -0.39 4.39 -27.67
CA PHE A 123 -0.33 3.06 -27.06
C PHE A 123 -1.52 2.14 -27.38
N PRO A 124 -2.81 2.55 -27.28
CA PRO A 124 -3.93 1.63 -27.52
C PRO A 124 -3.98 1.04 -28.94
N ALA A 125 -3.64 1.83 -29.96
CA ALA A 125 -3.58 1.39 -31.36
C ALA A 125 -2.33 0.53 -31.59
N ALA A 126 -1.17 1.02 -31.17
CA ALA A 126 0.11 0.32 -31.29
C ALA A 126 0.08 -1.04 -30.58
N TRP A 127 -0.51 -1.12 -29.38
CA TRP A 127 -0.62 -2.32 -28.58
C TRP A 127 -1.39 -3.44 -29.29
N ARG A 128 -2.53 -3.10 -29.93
CA ARG A 128 -3.32 -4.06 -30.69
C ARG A 128 -2.56 -4.62 -31.88
N ALA A 129 -1.81 -3.75 -32.58
CA ALA A 129 -0.99 -4.12 -33.72
C ALA A 129 0.18 -5.03 -33.31
N VAL A 130 0.97 -4.60 -32.32
CA VAL A 130 2.15 -5.31 -31.83
C VAL A 130 1.80 -6.71 -31.33
N ARG A 131 0.71 -6.86 -30.57
CA ARG A 131 0.27 -8.19 -30.09
C ARG A 131 -0.03 -9.19 -31.20
N ARG A 132 -0.40 -8.72 -32.39
CA ARG A 132 -0.67 -9.57 -33.57
C ARG A 132 0.60 -9.83 -34.37
N LEU A 133 1.38 -8.78 -34.61
CA LEU A 133 2.56 -8.81 -35.47
C LEU A 133 3.80 -9.42 -34.81
N VAL A 134 3.88 -9.35 -33.47
CA VAL A 134 5.05 -9.78 -32.71
C VAL A 134 4.63 -10.86 -31.70
N PRO A 135 4.31 -12.08 -32.17
CA PRO A 135 3.88 -13.16 -31.29
C PRO A 135 5.01 -13.69 -30.40
N ASP A 136 6.28 -13.47 -30.78
CA ASP A 136 7.47 -13.93 -30.07
C ASP A 136 8.38 -12.74 -29.74
N VAL A 137 8.59 -12.46 -28.44
CA VAL A 137 9.39 -11.30 -27.99
C VAL A 137 10.32 -11.71 -26.85
N ALA A 138 11.60 -11.37 -26.99
CA ALA A 138 12.60 -11.57 -25.94
C ALA A 138 12.44 -10.55 -24.79
N PRO A 139 12.83 -10.87 -23.54
CA PRO A 139 12.76 -9.93 -22.42
C PRO A 139 13.50 -8.60 -22.65
N SER A 140 14.66 -8.64 -23.30
CA SER A 140 15.45 -7.46 -23.66
C SER A 140 14.70 -6.52 -24.61
N GLU A 141 13.89 -7.07 -25.52
CA GLU A 141 13.15 -6.30 -26.53
C GLU A 141 12.00 -5.49 -25.90
N THR A 142 11.28 -6.04 -24.90
CA THR A 142 10.19 -5.29 -24.20
C THR A 142 10.70 -4.26 -23.21
N THR A 143 11.92 -4.44 -22.68
CA THR A 143 12.50 -3.58 -21.63
C THR A 143 12.56 -2.11 -22.05
N HIS A 144 12.94 -1.84 -23.30
CA HIS A 144 13.02 -0.46 -23.82
C HIS A 144 11.64 0.20 -23.89
N ALA A 145 10.62 -0.52 -24.37
CA ALA A 145 9.25 -0.02 -24.46
C ALA A 145 8.69 0.31 -23.06
N VAL A 146 8.88 -0.59 -22.09
CA VAL A 146 8.45 -0.36 -20.70
C VAL A 146 9.16 0.86 -20.11
N ARG A 147 10.48 1.00 -20.29
CA ARG A 147 11.23 2.19 -19.79
C ARG A 147 10.75 3.49 -20.43
N ALA A 148 10.47 3.49 -21.73
CA ALA A 148 9.93 4.66 -22.43
C ALA A 148 8.55 5.06 -21.88
N LEU A 149 7.66 4.09 -21.69
CA LEU A 149 6.35 4.31 -21.09
C LEU A 149 6.45 4.84 -19.65
N LEU A 150 7.38 4.32 -18.84
CA LEU A 150 7.61 4.81 -17.48
C LEU A 150 8.08 6.27 -17.47
N ARG A 151 9.01 6.65 -18.37
CA ARG A 151 9.46 8.05 -18.50
C ARG A 151 8.33 8.99 -18.91
N ALA A 152 7.36 8.49 -19.67
CA ALA A 152 6.18 9.24 -20.10
C ALA A 152 5.00 9.16 -19.09
N ASN A 153 5.23 8.68 -17.85
CA ASN A 153 4.19 8.47 -16.82
C ASN A 153 3.06 7.49 -17.23
N GLY A 154 3.30 6.66 -18.24
CA GLY A 154 2.38 5.63 -18.73
C GLY A 154 2.42 4.34 -17.92
N VAL A 155 2.29 4.41 -16.58
CA VAL A 155 2.45 3.23 -15.69
C VAL A 155 1.46 2.09 -16.00
N GLY A 156 0.21 2.39 -16.38
CA GLY A 156 -0.77 1.39 -16.78
C GLY A 156 -0.36 0.63 -18.04
N ALA A 157 0.05 1.37 -19.08
CA ALA A 157 0.56 0.82 -20.33
C ALA A 157 1.83 -0.02 -20.10
N ALA A 158 2.77 0.48 -19.28
CA ALA A 158 3.98 -0.23 -18.90
C ALA A 158 3.65 -1.58 -18.23
N CYS A 159 2.73 -1.60 -17.26
CA CYS A 159 2.30 -2.83 -16.59
C CYS A 159 1.56 -3.78 -17.53
N ARG A 160 0.81 -3.26 -18.51
CA ARG A 160 0.13 -4.08 -19.52
C ARG A 160 1.14 -4.82 -20.41
N VAL A 161 2.19 -4.14 -20.87
CA VAL A 161 3.29 -4.75 -21.64
C VAL A 161 3.99 -5.80 -20.79
N LEU A 162 4.30 -5.48 -19.55
CA LEU A 162 4.95 -6.41 -18.61
C LEU A 162 4.09 -7.66 -18.36
N GLN A 163 2.79 -7.51 -18.08
CA GLN A 163 1.89 -8.63 -17.84
C GLN A 163 1.79 -9.55 -19.06
N TRP A 164 1.67 -8.97 -20.26
CA TRP A 164 1.67 -9.76 -21.49
C TRP A 164 2.97 -10.54 -21.65
N HIS A 165 4.10 -9.88 -21.43
CA HIS A 165 5.41 -10.50 -21.52
C HIS A 165 5.53 -11.69 -20.54
N VAL A 166 5.22 -11.45 -19.27
CA VAL A 166 5.23 -12.48 -18.21
C VAL A 166 4.34 -13.66 -18.57
N ARG A 167 3.08 -13.43 -18.94
CA ARG A 167 2.13 -14.53 -19.18
C ARG A 167 2.50 -15.39 -20.39
N ARG A 168 3.21 -14.82 -21.36
CA ARG A 168 3.49 -15.48 -22.63
C ARG A 168 4.87 -16.13 -22.69
N PHE A 169 5.87 -15.46 -22.12
CA PHE A 169 7.27 -15.83 -22.32
C PHE A 169 7.97 -16.29 -21.05
N TRP A 170 7.47 -15.92 -19.87
CA TRP A 170 8.06 -16.44 -18.64
C TRP A 170 7.56 -17.88 -18.40
N ARG A 171 8.37 -18.83 -18.87
CA ARG A 171 8.27 -20.29 -18.65
C ARG A 171 9.36 -20.73 -17.67
N GLU A 172 9.32 -22.00 -17.21
CA GLU A 172 10.30 -22.57 -16.27
C GLU A 172 11.76 -22.36 -16.73
N ASP A 173 12.00 -22.41 -18.04
CA ASP A 173 13.35 -22.36 -18.63
C ASP A 173 13.74 -20.98 -19.19
N ALA A 174 12.88 -19.97 -19.04
CA ALA A 174 13.10 -18.64 -19.63
C ALA A 174 13.43 -17.59 -18.54
N PRO A 175 14.42 -16.71 -18.77
CA PRO A 175 14.79 -15.71 -17.78
C PRO A 175 13.63 -14.74 -17.51
N PRO A 176 13.37 -14.36 -16.24
CA PRO A 176 12.35 -13.39 -15.90
C PRO A 176 12.67 -12.02 -16.50
N PRO A 177 11.68 -11.12 -16.64
CA PRO A 177 11.95 -9.74 -16.99
C PRO A 177 12.95 -9.10 -16.00
N SER A 178 13.76 -8.17 -16.50
CA SER A 178 14.86 -7.57 -15.74
C SER A 178 14.42 -7.08 -14.36
N PHE A 179 15.12 -7.52 -13.32
CA PHE A 179 14.91 -7.08 -11.94
C PHE A 179 14.94 -5.55 -11.79
N ALA A 180 15.89 -4.89 -12.45
CA ALA A 180 16.00 -3.44 -12.45
C ALA A 180 14.78 -2.76 -13.08
N LEU A 181 14.19 -3.37 -14.12
CA LEU A 181 12.97 -2.86 -14.74
C LEU A 181 11.79 -2.90 -13.77
N MET A 182 11.64 -4.01 -13.08
CA MET A 182 10.58 -4.20 -12.10
C MET A 182 10.75 -3.25 -10.91
N HIS A 183 11.96 -3.14 -10.36
CA HIS A 183 12.23 -2.19 -9.28
C HIS A 183 11.93 -0.73 -9.69
N ASN A 184 12.32 -0.31 -10.89
CA ASN A 184 12.01 1.02 -11.42
C ASN A 184 10.50 1.24 -11.58
N LEU A 185 9.76 0.23 -12.04
CA LEU A 185 8.30 0.29 -12.11
C LEU A 185 7.69 0.44 -10.70
N MET A 186 8.21 -0.27 -9.69
CA MET A 186 7.73 -0.14 -8.30
C MET A 186 8.04 1.24 -7.71
N ILE A 187 9.21 1.81 -7.98
CA ILE A 187 9.54 3.20 -7.59
C ILE A 187 8.55 4.18 -8.22
N GLN A 188 8.25 4.05 -9.51
CA GLN A 188 7.31 4.94 -10.19
C GLN A 188 5.89 4.77 -9.63
N MET A 189 5.45 3.54 -9.38
CA MET A 189 4.18 3.28 -8.70
C MET A 189 4.14 3.95 -7.33
N ARG A 190 5.25 3.92 -6.56
CA ARG A 190 5.35 4.57 -5.24
C ARG A 190 5.18 6.07 -5.33
N TYR A 191 5.87 6.67 -6.28
CA TYR A 191 5.79 8.09 -6.54
C TYR A 191 4.36 8.52 -6.92
N VAL A 192 3.71 7.78 -7.82
CA VAL A 192 2.32 8.05 -8.24
C VAL A 192 1.34 7.86 -7.07
N ALA A 193 1.48 6.79 -6.29
CA ALA A 193 0.61 6.51 -5.14
C ALA A 193 0.66 7.62 -4.08
N ALA A 194 1.84 8.20 -3.83
CA ALA A 194 2.01 9.29 -2.86
C ALA A 194 1.31 10.59 -3.28
N ARG A 195 0.98 10.75 -4.57
CA ARG A 195 0.36 11.95 -5.14
C ARG A 195 -1.02 11.68 -5.75
N ILE A 196 -1.57 10.47 -5.58
CA ILE A 196 -2.74 10.02 -6.34
C ILE A 196 -4.01 10.85 -6.04
N ASP A 197 -4.16 11.31 -4.80
CA ASP A 197 -5.31 12.12 -4.38
C ASP A 197 -5.33 13.52 -5.04
N THR A 198 -4.18 14.03 -5.50
CA THR A 198 -4.06 15.30 -6.23
C THR A 198 -3.69 15.12 -7.69
N ALA A 199 -3.58 13.87 -8.15
CA ALA A 199 -3.22 13.53 -9.51
C ALA A 199 -4.38 13.82 -10.49
N PRO A 200 -4.07 14.22 -11.75
CA PRO A 200 -5.10 14.40 -12.76
C PRO A 200 -5.78 13.06 -13.11
N PRO A 201 -7.07 13.08 -13.53
CA PRO A 201 -7.82 11.84 -13.80
C PRO A 201 -7.15 10.83 -14.75
N PRO A 202 -6.45 11.23 -15.83
CA PRO A 202 -5.73 10.28 -16.68
C PRO A 202 -4.63 9.51 -15.94
N LEU A 203 -3.93 10.15 -15.00
CA LEU A 203 -2.91 9.50 -14.18
C LEU A 203 -3.56 8.54 -13.16
N GLN A 204 -4.70 8.90 -12.59
CA GLN A 204 -5.47 8.02 -11.70
C GLN A 204 -5.98 6.76 -12.42
N ALA A 205 -6.48 6.92 -13.65
CA ALA A 205 -6.90 5.80 -14.50
C ALA A 205 -5.71 4.90 -14.90
N SER A 206 -4.56 5.49 -15.22
CA SER A 206 -3.31 4.77 -15.53
C SER A 206 -2.80 3.98 -14.31
N TYR A 207 -2.85 4.57 -13.12
CA TYR A 207 -2.47 3.91 -11.87
C TYR A 207 -3.41 2.75 -11.51
N THR A 208 -4.72 2.93 -11.66
CA THR A 208 -5.71 1.86 -11.46
C THR A 208 -5.47 0.70 -12.42
N GLU A 209 -5.20 0.99 -13.69
CA GLU A 209 -4.87 -0.04 -14.67
C GLU A 209 -3.56 -0.78 -14.31
N ALA A 210 -2.54 -0.05 -13.87
CA ALA A 210 -1.28 -0.63 -13.41
C ALA A 210 -1.49 -1.60 -12.25
N LEU A 211 -2.25 -1.19 -11.23
CA LEU A 211 -2.60 -2.04 -10.09
C LEU A 211 -3.43 -3.26 -10.48
N MET A 212 -4.36 -3.12 -11.42
CA MET A 212 -5.10 -4.27 -11.95
C MET A 212 -4.14 -5.30 -12.57
N HIS A 213 -3.19 -4.85 -13.39
CA HIS A 213 -2.25 -5.76 -14.05
C HIS A 213 -1.28 -6.42 -13.06
N LEU A 214 -0.72 -5.65 -12.12
CA LEU A 214 0.17 -6.18 -11.08
C LEU A 214 -0.58 -7.09 -10.09
N GLY A 215 -1.78 -6.72 -9.68
CA GLY A 215 -2.63 -7.53 -8.80
C GLY A 215 -3.04 -8.87 -9.46
N ALA A 216 -3.31 -8.86 -10.76
CA ALA A 216 -3.56 -10.09 -11.50
C ALA A 216 -2.32 -11.01 -11.57
N LEU A 217 -1.12 -10.44 -11.78
CA LEU A 217 0.13 -11.20 -11.75
C LEU A 217 0.44 -11.76 -10.35
N LEU A 218 0.20 -10.96 -9.29
CA LEU A 218 0.36 -11.38 -7.91
C LEU A 218 -0.56 -12.57 -7.61
N ARG A 219 -1.86 -12.44 -7.93
CA ARG A 219 -2.86 -13.51 -7.77
C ARG A 219 -2.48 -14.81 -8.49
N GLU A 220 -1.81 -14.70 -9.62
CA GLU A 220 -1.36 -15.84 -10.44
C GLU A 220 -0.04 -16.44 -9.95
N ASN A 221 0.56 -15.92 -8.88
CA ASN A 221 1.91 -16.26 -8.42
C ASN A 221 2.95 -16.10 -9.55
N ARG A 222 2.76 -15.09 -10.41
CA ARG A 222 3.60 -14.77 -11.58
C ARG A 222 4.17 -13.37 -11.49
N LEU A 223 4.43 -12.86 -10.30
CA LEU A 223 5.02 -11.54 -10.16
C LEU A 223 6.56 -11.66 -10.26
N PRO A 224 7.21 -11.08 -11.29
CA PRO A 224 8.64 -11.21 -11.52
C PRO A 224 9.42 -10.23 -10.63
N LEU A 225 9.17 -10.25 -9.33
CA LEU A 225 9.85 -9.32 -8.42
C LEU A 225 11.28 -9.77 -8.13
N PRO A 226 12.23 -8.83 -8.07
CA PRO A 226 13.54 -9.11 -7.50
C PRO A 226 13.44 -9.68 -6.10
N GLY A 227 14.45 -10.44 -5.69
CA GLY A 227 14.68 -10.81 -4.29
C GLY A 227 14.80 -9.61 -3.34
N ALA A 228 14.62 -8.36 -3.81
CA ALA A 228 14.35 -7.18 -2.99
C ALA A 228 12.98 -7.35 -2.32
N ARG A 229 13.05 -7.95 -1.14
CA ARG A 229 11.98 -8.36 -0.22
C ARG A 229 10.86 -7.34 0.03
N GLU A 230 11.06 -6.06 -0.26
CA GLU A 230 10.13 -4.98 0.10
C GLU A 230 9.07 -4.68 -0.97
N ASP A 231 9.36 -4.94 -2.25
CA ASP A 231 8.46 -4.55 -3.35
C ASP A 231 7.13 -5.32 -3.30
N VAL A 232 7.17 -6.61 -2.97
CA VAL A 232 5.95 -7.45 -2.79
C VAL A 232 5.11 -6.89 -1.66
N ALA A 233 5.75 -6.58 -0.52
CA ALA A 233 5.09 -6.06 0.67
C ALA A 233 4.39 -4.73 0.36
N TRP A 234 5.04 -3.88 -0.42
CA TRP A 234 4.48 -2.61 -0.81
C TRP A 234 3.35 -2.75 -1.84
N LEU A 235 3.44 -3.68 -2.80
CA LEU A 235 2.32 -3.97 -3.69
C LEU A 235 1.10 -4.47 -2.91
N ILE A 236 1.29 -5.37 -1.94
CA ILE A 236 0.21 -5.83 -1.06
C ILE A 236 -0.43 -4.65 -0.34
N LYS A 237 0.38 -3.73 0.21
CA LYS A 237 -0.10 -2.49 0.84
C LYS A 237 -0.96 -1.69 -0.12
N LEU A 238 -0.46 -1.41 -1.33
CA LEU A 238 -1.22 -0.66 -2.33
C LEU A 238 -2.55 -1.29 -2.66
N LEU A 239 -2.60 -2.61 -2.82
CA LEU A 239 -3.83 -3.31 -3.19
C LEU A 239 -4.91 -3.19 -2.10
N TYR A 240 -4.55 -3.26 -0.81
CA TYR A 240 -5.55 -3.13 0.26
C TYR A 240 -5.83 -1.68 0.67
N THR A 241 -4.94 -0.73 0.40
CA THR A 241 -5.19 0.71 0.63
C THR A 241 -5.79 1.41 -0.59
N TYR A 242 -6.02 0.69 -1.69
CA TYR A 242 -6.57 1.24 -2.90
C TYR A 242 -7.99 1.79 -2.67
N ASP A 243 -8.21 3.04 -3.06
CA ASP A 243 -9.53 3.67 -3.03
C ASP A 243 -10.17 3.62 -4.41
N ALA A 244 -11.35 2.99 -4.51
CA ALA A 244 -12.09 2.84 -5.75
C ALA A 244 -12.51 4.18 -6.38
N ARG A 245 -12.53 5.28 -5.60
CA ARG A 245 -12.83 6.62 -6.11
C ARG A 245 -11.81 7.12 -7.15
N TRP A 246 -10.60 6.56 -7.17
CA TRP A 246 -9.58 6.91 -8.16
C TRP A 246 -9.83 6.28 -9.53
N ALA A 247 -10.75 5.31 -9.63
CA ALA A 247 -11.11 4.71 -10.90
C ALA A 247 -12.21 5.51 -11.60
N PRO A 248 -12.07 5.82 -12.91
CA PRO A 248 -13.21 6.27 -13.71
C PRO A 248 -14.27 5.16 -13.79
N ALA A 249 -15.53 5.54 -14.03
CA ALA A 249 -16.66 4.61 -14.11
C ALA A 249 -16.47 3.49 -15.15
N THR A 250 -15.69 3.73 -16.21
CA THR A 250 -15.36 2.76 -17.26
C THR A 250 -14.42 1.64 -16.78
N GLN A 251 -13.75 1.81 -15.63
CA GLN A 251 -12.77 0.87 -15.09
C GLN A 251 -13.31 -0.03 -13.95
N ARG A 252 -14.63 -0.23 -13.85
CA ARG A 252 -15.24 -1.16 -12.86
C ARG A 252 -14.63 -2.56 -12.88
N ARG A 253 -14.22 -3.05 -14.06
CA ARG A 253 -13.53 -4.35 -14.18
C ARG A 253 -12.16 -4.33 -13.48
N ALA A 254 -11.41 -3.24 -13.61
CA ALA A 254 -10.10 -3.10 -12.97
C ALA A 254 -10.22 -3.11 -11.45
N VAL A 255 -11.18 -2.34 -10.91
CA VAL A 255 -11.48 -2.31 -9.48
C VAL A 255 -11.80 -3.70 -8.94
N ARG A 256 -12.65 -4.48 -9.63
CA ARG A 256 -12.97 -5.85 -9.22
C ARG A 256 -11.75 -6.77 -9.18
N VAL A 257 -10.85 -6.66 -10.16
CA VAL A 257 -9.61 -7.46 -10.19
C VAL A 257 -8.70 -7.06 -9.03
N ILE A 258 -8.57 -5.77 -8.72
CA ILE A 258 -7.78 -5.27 -7.57
C ILE A 258 -8.34 -5.84 -6.26
N GLN A 259 -9.66 -5.72 -6.04
CA GLN A 259 -10.33 -6.16 -4.82
C GLN A 259 -10.28 -7.68 -4.62
N THR A 260 -10.24 -8.46 -5.71
CA THR A 260 -10.16 -9.93 -5.67
C THR A 260 -8.75 -10.47 -5.66
N ALA A 261 -7.72 -9.64 -5.91
CA ALA A 261 -6.34 -10.08 -6.00
C ALA A 261 -5.84 -10.66 -4.67
N LEU A 262 -5.95 -9.91 -3.57
CA LEU A 262 -5.45 -10.35 -2.26
C LEU A 262 -6.24 -11.52 -1.65
N PRO A 263 -7.58 -11.58 -1.69
CA PRO A 263 -8.34 -12.75 -1.25
C PRO A 263 -7.85 -14.04 -1.90
N MET A 264 -7.73 -14.03 -3.23
CA MET A 264 -7.31 -15.20 -4.01
C MET A 264 -5.84 -15.53 -3.76
N TYR A 265 -4.98 -14.53 -3.59
CA TYR A 265 -3.57 -14.72 -3.28
C TYR A 265 -3.36 -15.35 -1.90
N VAL A 266 -4.08 -14.88 -0.88
CA VAL A 266 -4.00 -15.44 0.49
C VAL A 266 -4.49 -16.89 0.54
N GLN A 267 -5.51 -17.24 -0.25
CA GLN A 267 -5.99 -18.62 -0.35
C GLN A 267 -5.04 -19.55 -1.11
N ARG A 268 -4.12 -18.98 -1.91
CA ARG A 268 -3.20 -19.71 -2.78
C ARG A 268 -1.77 -19.21 -2.60
N LEU A 269 -1.35 -19.05 -1.34
CA LEU A 269 0.01 -18.64 -1.04
C LEU A 269 0.98 -19.61 -1.72
N PRO A 270 1.97 -19.10 -2.47
CA PRO A 270 2.89 -19.97 -3.19
C PRO A 270 3.66 -20.83 -2.19
N ALA A 271 3.68 -22.14 -2.37
CA ALA A 271 4.71 -22.97 -1.77
C ALA A 271 6.06 -22.55 -2.34
N ASP A 272 7.11 -22.52 -1.51
CA ASP A 272 8.42 -22.11 -2.01
C ASP A 272 8.89 -23.06 -3.10
N GLY A 273 9.31 -22.50 -4.24
CA GLY A 273 9.68 -23.24 -5.44
C GLY A 273 10.38 -22.35 -6.46
N ALA A 274 11.00 -22.96 -7.48
CA ALA A 274 11.96 -22.31 -8.38
C ALA A 274 11.48 -21.02 -9.09
N ARG A 275 10.16 -20.82 -9.25
CA ARG A 275 9.59 -19.69 -10.02
C ARG A 275 9.31 -18.42 -9.21
N THR A 276 9.09 -18.51 -7.91
CA THR A 276 8.70 -17.34 -7.09
C THR A 276 9.65 -17.19 -5.91
N PRO A 277 10.26 -16.01 -5.71
CA PRO A 277 11.09 -15.79 -4.54
C PRO A 277 10.24 -15.96 -3.29
N SER A 278 10.80 -16.66 -2.30
CA SER A 278 10.14 -16.85 -1.01
C SER A 278 9.71 -15.51 -0.40
N LEU A 279 8.50 -15.48 0.17
CA LEU A 279 7.94 -14.25 0.71
C LEU A 279 8.77 -13.73 1.89
N SER A 280 8.93 -12.42 1.96
CA SER A 280 9.71 -11.77 3.00
C SER A 280 8.90 -11.53 4.28
N ALA A 281 9.59 -11.30 5.41
CA ALA A 281 8.95 -10.84 6.65
C ALA A 281 8.05 -9.61 6.42
N PRO A 282 8.49 -8.54 5.73
CA PRO A 282 7.62 -7.41 5.39
C PRO A 282 6.37 -7.79 4.60
N ALA A 283 6.46 -8.75 3.66
CA ALA A 283 5.32 -9.20 2.87
C ALA A 283 4.30 -9.95 3.75
N TYR A 284 4.76 -10.87 4.61
CA TYR A 284 3.89 -11.52 5.60
C TYR A 284 3.26 -10.51 6.57
N ASN A 285 4.02 -9.53 7.04
CA ASN A 285 3.50 -8.48 7.92
C ASN A 285 2.37 -7.69 7.22
N ALA A 286 2.52 -7.40 5.93
CA ALA A 286 1.48 -6.74 5.13
C ALA A 286 0.24 -7.63 4.94
N LEU A 287 0.41 -8.93 4.69
CA LEU A 287 -0.70 -9.89 4.58
C LEU A 287 -1.44 -10.08 5.92
N VAL A 288 -0.72 -10.17 7.04
CA VAL A 288 -1.35 -10.28 8.37
C VAL A 288 -2.11 -9.00 8.71
N GLN A 289 -1.54 -7.82 8.40
CA GLN A 289 -2.25 -6.55 8.54
C GLN A 289 -3.50 -6.53 7.65
N TYR A 290 -3.41 -6.96 6.39
CA TYR A 290 -4.54 -7.06 5.47
C TYR A 290 -5.65 -7.96 6.03
N THR A 291 -5.32 -9.20 6.37
CA THR A 291 -6.28 -10.22 6.81
C THR A 291 -7.01 -9.81 8.09
N LEU A 292 -6.30 -9.23 9.07
CA LEU A 292 -6.90 -8.83 10.34
C LEU A 292 -7.60 -7.47 10.31
N HIS A 293 -7.03 -6.49 9.61
CA HIS A 293 -7.54 -5.11 9.62
C HIS A 293 -8.58 -4.86 8.53
N TYR A 294 -8.30 -5.27 7.29
CA TYR A 294 -9.08 -4.91 6.12
C TYR A 294 -10.09 -5.99 5.76
N ALA A 295 -9.64 -7.24 5.58
CA ALA A 295 -10.53 -8.38 5.31
C ALA A 295 -11.30 -8.83 6.56
N GLN A 296 -10.80 -8.47 7.75
CA GLN A 296 -11.33 -8.84 9.06
C GLN A 296 -11.51 -10.35 9.29
N ASN A 297 -10.80 -11.19 8.53
CA ASN A 297 -10.88 -12.65 8.56
C ASN A 297 -9.71 -13.27 9.33
N PRO A 298 -9.91 -13.72 10.59
CA PRO A 298 -8.84 -14.31 11.40
C PRO A 298 -8.36 -15.67 10.88
N HIS A 299 -9.21 -16.40 10.15
CA HIS A 299 -8.86 -17.71 9.59
C HIS A 299 -7.78 -17.56 8.51
N TRP A 300 -7.90 -16.53 7.67
CA TRP A 300 -6.86 -16.18 6.70
C TRP A 300 -5.55 -15.76 7.38
N CYS A 301 -5.61 -15.02 8.48
CA CYS A 301 -4.42 -14.68 9.27
C CYS A 301 -3.70 -15.94 9.77
N ARG A 302 -4.45 -16.93 10.26
CA ARG A 302 -3.89 -18.24 10.66
C ARG A 302 -3.19 -18.92 9.50
N GLY A 303 -3.84 -19.02 8.33
CA GLY A 303 -3.23 -19.62 7.13
C GLY A 303 -1.95 -18.92 6.69
N VAL A 304 -1.91 -17.57 6.74
CA VAL A 304 -0.70 -16.79 6.43
C VAL A 304 0.43 -17.09 7.42
N LEU A 305 0.12 -17.19 8.72
CA LEU A 305 1.11 -17.48 9.76
C LEU A 305 1.63 -18.92 9.67
N GLU A 306 0.74 -19.88 9.43
CA GLU A 306 1.08 -21.29 9.24
C GLU A 306 1.98 -21.47 8.02
N HIS A 307 1.63 -20.83 6.90
CA HIS A 307 2.47 -20.80 5.72
C HIS A 307 3.85 -20.21 6.01
N MET A 308 3.93 -19.06 6.68
CA MET A 308 5.19 -18.41 7.05
C MET A 308 6.12 -19.28 7.92
N THR A 309 5.54 -20.02 8.87
CA THR A 309 6.27 -20.72 9.94
C THR A 309 6.50 -22.21 9.68
N HIS A 310 5.70 -22.84 8.82
CA HIS A 310 5.75 -24.29 8.60
C HIS A 310 5.85 -24.66 7.11
N THR A 311 5.14 -23.97 6.21
CA THR A 311 5.12 -24.34 4.77
C THR A 311 6.27 -23.71 3.98
N ARG A 312 6.67 -22.50 4.37
CA ARG A 312 7.78 -21.76 3.75
C ARG A 312 9.10 -22.52 3.98
N THR A 313 9.95 -22.56 2.95
CA THR A 313 11.30 -23.11 2.95
C THR A 313 12.34 -22.04 2.55
N PRO A 314 13.20 -21.57 3.48
CA PRO A 314 13.24 -21.95 4.88
C PRO A 314 12.09 -21.33 5.68
N PRO A 315 11.63 -22.00 6.76
CA PRO A 315 10.68 -21.44 7.70
C PRO A 315 11.14 -20.09 8.22
N LEU A 316 10.21 -19.14 8.37
CA LEU A 316 10.53 -17.81 8.87
C LEU A 316 9.93 -17.61 10.25
N PRO A 317 10.75 -17.32 11.27
CA PRO A 317 10.21 -16.96 12.57
C PRO A 317 9.42 -15.64 12.46
N PRO A 318 8.32 -15.51 13.22
CA PRO A 318 7.59 -14.26 13.33
C PRO A 318 8.53 -13.10 13.67
N SER A 319 8.38 -11.94 13.02
CA SER A 319 9.19 -10.76 13.35
C SER A 319 8.64 -9.99 14.55
N PRO A 320 9.44 -9.16 15.26
CA PRO A 320 8.93 -8.25 16.30
C PRO A 320 7.84 -7.30 15.78
N ALA A 321 7.97 -6.85 14.53
CA ALA A 321 6.96 -6.04 13.84
C ALA A 321 5.63 -6.80 13.68
N LEU A 322 5.68 -8.10 13.37
CA LEU A 322 4.50 -8.95 13.29
C LEU A 322 3.78 -9.07 14.63
N VAL A 323 4.51 -9.30 15.72
CA VAL A 323 3.93 -9.34 17.08
C VAL A 323 3.27 -8.02 17.42
N THR A 324 3.91 -6.91 17.08
CA THR A 324 3.35 -5.56 17.26
C THR A 324 2.04 -5.38 16.49
N ILE A 325 1.97 -5.85 15.25
CA ILE A 325 0.73 -5.86 14.45
C ILE A 325 -0.35 -6.68 15.16
N LEU A 326 -0.06 -7.91 15.56
CA LEU A 326 -1.02 -8.80 16.22
C LEU A 326 -1.53 -8.20 17.55
N LEU A 327 -0.65 -7.63 18.37
CA LEU A 327 -1.03 -6.98 19.64
C LEU A 327 -1.91 -5.75 19.41
N ARG A 328 -1.60 -4.92 18.40
CA ARG A 328 -2.44 -3.77 18.02
C ARG A 328 -3.83 -4.23 17.56
N GLN A 329 -3.91 -5.26 16.73
CA GLN A 329 -5.20 -5.81 16.26
C GLN A 329 -5.98 -6.47 17.40
N ALA A 330 -5.31 -7.23 18.27
CA ALA A 330 -5.92 -7.81 19.47
C ALA A 330 -6.52 -6.73 20.37
N THR A 331 -5.80 -5.62 20.57
CA THR A 331 -6.26 -4.48 21.37
C THR A 331 -7.47 -3.80 20.71
N ARG A 332 -7.37 -3.48 19.41
CA ARG A 332 -8.43 -2.80 18.67
C ARG A 332 -9.73 -3.61 18.63
N ARG A 333 -9.64 -4.92 18.41
CA ARG A 333 -10.79 -5.84 18.31
C ARG A 333 -11.19 -6.45 19.65
N ARG A 334 -10.47 -6.15 20.73
CA ARG A 334 -10.62 -6.74 22.07
C ARG A 334 -10.53 -8.28 22.10
N LEU A 335 -9.69 -8.86 21.23
CA LEU A 335 -9.50 -10.31 21.12
C LEU A 335 -8.34 -10.77 22.02
N ALA A 336 -8.64 -11.15 23.26
CA ALA A 336 -7.63 -11.56 24.23
C ALA A 336 -6.78 -12.76 23.77
N ALA A 337 -7.41 -13.76 23.14
CA ALA A 337 -6.77 -14.96 22.62
C ALA A 337 -5.70 -14.65 21.54
N LEU A 338 -6.00 -13.71 20.63
CA LEU A 338 -5.03 -13.27 19.61
C LEU A 338 -3.80 -12.62 20.25
N GLY A 339 -4.01 -11.81 21.29
CA GLY A 339 -2.92 -11.17 22.02
C GLY A 339 -2.09 -12.17 22.83
N ALA A 340 -2.72 -13.18 23.44
CA ALA A 340 -2.01 -14.27 24.10
C ALA A 340 -1.15 -15.02 23.08
N PHE A 341 -1.74 -15.46 21.97
CA PHE A 341 -1.02 -16.11 20.87
C PHE A 341 0.17 -15.27 20.37
N ALA A 342 0.00 -13.96 20.18
CA ALA A 342 1.07 -13.07 19.72
C ALA A 342 2.30 -13.06 20.64
N LEU A 343 2.09 -13.19 21.95
CA LEU A 343 3.17 -13.23 22.95
C LEU A 343 3.91 -14.57 22.94
N GLU A 344 3.19 -15.65 22.63
CA GLU A 344 3.74 -17.00 22.56
C GLU A 344 4.61 -17.26 21.32
N LEU A 345 4.45 -16.47 20.25
CA LEU A 345 5.11 -16.68 18.95
C LEU A 345 6.65 -16.69 18.98
N HIS A 346 7.28 -16.14 20.03
CA HIS A 346 8.75 -16.05 20.17
C HIS A 346 9.29 -16.82 21.37
N THR A 347 8.43 -17.39 22.20
CA THR A 347 8.87 -18.10 23.38
C THR A 347 9.00 -19.58 23.06
N PRO A 348 10.17 -20.21 23.28
CA PRO A 348 10.29 -21.66 23.15
C PRO A 348 9.21 -22.30 24.02
N ARG A 349 8.43 -23.19 23.40
CA ARG A 349 7.22 -23.77 23.97
C ARG A 349 7.61 -24.66 25.15
N ALA A 350 7.73 -24.09 26.35
CA ALA A 350 7.95 -24.87 27.56
C ALA A 350 6.71 -25.74 27.80
N PRO A 351 6.84 -27.07 27.79
CA PRO A 351 5.72 -27.96 28.05
C PRO A 351 5.32 -27.83 29.54
N HIS A 352 4.04 -27.59 29.80
CA HIS A 352 3.37 -27.79 31.10
C HIS A 352 3.45 -26.72 32.20
N ALA A 353 3.67 -25.44 31.91
CA ALA A 353 3.41 -24.39 32.89
C ALA A 353 2.04 -23.70 32.64
N PRO A 354 0.97 -23.98 33.40
CA PRO A 354 -0.22 -23.14 33.45
C PRO A 354 0.08 -21.85 34.22
N GLU A 355 1.05 -21.06 33.76
CA GLU A 355 1.64 -20.01 34.60
C GLU A 355 1.20 -18.61 34.19
N ARG A 356 0.19 -18.15 34.94
CA ARG A 356 0.01 -16.75 35.38
C ARG A 356 0.45 -15.72 34.35
N SER A 357 -0.36 -15.59 33.32
CA SER A 357 -0.27 -14.60 32.23
C SER A 357 0.27 -13.20 32.56
N GLY A 358 0.14 -12.72 33.80
CA GLY A 358 0.65 -11.42 34.22
C GLY A 358 2.18 -11.35 34.37
N ALA A 359 2.84 -12.40 34.86
CA ALA A 359 4.31 -12.42 35.01
C ALA A 359 4.98 -12.44 33.63
N ARG A 360 4.50 -13.31 32.75
CA ARG A 360 4.96 -13.42 31.36
C ARG A 360 4.77 -12.12 30.58
N LEU A 361 3.61 -11.45 30.73
CA LEU A 361 3.39 -10.13 30.15
C LEU A 361 4.42 -9.09 30.62
N LEU A 362 4.79 -9.12 31.90
CA LEU A 362 5.82 -8.23 32.43
C LEU A 362 7.20 -8.55 31.87
N GLN A 363 7.53 -9.82 31.64
CA GLN A 363 8.77 -10.22 30.97
C GLN A 363 8.84 -9.69 29.54
N HIS A 364 7.74 -9.74 28.77
CA HIS A 364 7.69 -9.12 27.44
C HIS A 364 7.86 -7.60 27.47
N VAL A 365 7.34 -6.93 28.51
CA VAL A 365 7.56 -5.48 28.72
C VAL A 365 9.02 -5.20 29.04
N GLU A 366 9.64 -5.98 29.92
CA GLU A 366 11.07 -5.86 30.26
C GLU A 366 11.95 -6.09 29.03
N GLY A 367 11.68 -7.13 28.24
CA GLY A 367 12.37 -7.38 26.97
C GLY A 367 12.25 -6.20 26.01
N ALA A 368 11.04 -5.67 25.78
CA ALA A 368 10.87 -4.51 24.90
C ALA A 368 11.57 -3.23 25.40
N VAL A 369 11.71 -3.06 26.73
CA VAL A 369 12.49 -1.97 27.32
C VAL A 369 13.99 -2.18 27.10
N ALA A 370 14.48 -3.41 27.31
CA ALA A 370 15.89 -3.77 27.11
C ALA A 370 16.32 -3.63 25.64
N ASP A 371 15.46 -4.04 24.72
CA ASP A 371 15.67 -3.94 23.26
C ASP A 371 15.58 -2.49 22.73
N GLY A 372 15.04 -1.55 23.54
CA GLY A 372 14.74 -0.20 23.08
C GLY A 372 13.59 -0.11 22.06
N ASP A 373 12.80 -1.17 21.89
CA ASP A 373 11.69 -1.23 20.91
C ASP A 373 10.45 -0.47 21.42
N THR A 374 10.45 0.83 21.16
CA THR A 374 9.37 1.75 21.54
C THR A 374 8.01 1.36 20.94
N HIS A 375 7.97 0.83 19.71
CA HIS A 375 6.72 0.48 19.03
C HIS A 375 6.06 -0.76 19.65
N ARG A 376 6.87 -1.80 19.93
CA ARG A 376 6.41 -3.00 20.64
C ARG A 376 5.99 -2.67 22.06
N LEU A 377 6.78 -1.85 22.77
CA LEU A 377 6.46 -1.42 24.12
C LEU A 377 5.11 -0.68 24.18
N VAL A 378 4.87 0.29 23.29
CA VAL A 378 3.58 1.00 23.21
C VAL A 378 2.43 0.01 22.94
N ALA A 379 2.61 -0.94 22.01
CA ALA A 379 1.57 -1.94 21.72
C ALA A 379 1.27 -2.85 22.93
N LEU A 380 2.29 -3.29 23.66
CA LEU A 380 2.15 -4.05 24.91
C LEU A 380 1.39 -3.24 25.98
N LEU A 381 1.75 -1.97 26.17
CA LEU A 381 1.09 -1.09 27.15
C LEU A 381 -0.38 -0.87 26.79
N GLN A 382 -0.70 -0.67 25.51
CA GLN A 382 -2.07 -0.54 25.03
C GLN A 382 -2.87 -1.85 25.24
N TYR A 383 -2.26 -3.00 24.91
CA TYR A 383 -2.85 -4.33 25.13
C TYR A 383 -3.14 -4.59 26.60
N ILE A 384 -2.18 -4.33 27.48
CA ILE A 384 -2.35 -4.46 28.92
C ILE A 384 -3.48 -3.54 29.38
N THR A 385 -3.47 -2.28 29.00
CA THR A 385 -4.48 -1.29 29.41
C THR A 385 -5.89 -1.71 29.03
N ALA A 386 -6.09 -2.22 27.81
CA ALA A 386 -7.42 -2.60 27.33
C ALA A 386 -7.89 -3.96 27.87
N LEU A 387 -7.00 -4.95 27.95
CA LEU A 387 -7.39 -6.35 28.07
C LEU A 387 -6.85 -7.06 29.31
N ARG A 388 -5.72 -6.63 29.87
CA ARG A 388 -5.04 -7.36 30.96
C ARG A 388 -4.83 -6.53 32.22
N LEU A 389 -5.34 -5.30 32.29
CA LEU A 389 -5.20 -4.44 33.45
C LEU A 389 -5.98 -5.01 34.64
N ARG A 390 -5.33 -5.09 35.80
CA ARG A 390 -6.00 -5.51 37.04
C ARG A 390 -7.06 -4.49 37.44
N GLY A 391 -8.28 -4.98 37.67
CA GLY A 391 -9.41 -4.17 38.11
C GLY A 391 -10.45 -5.04 38.81
N ALA A 392 -11.59 -4.45 39.19
CA ALA A 392 -12.67 -5.18 39.87
C ALA A 392 -13.15 -6.39 39.05
N ALA A 393 -13.27 -6.23 37.73
CA ALA A 393 -13.69 -7.28 36.80
C ALA A 393 -12.59 -8.31 36.46
N ARG A 394 -11.32 -8.07 36.84
CA ARG A 394 -10.16 -8.90 36.45
C ARG A 394 -9.12 -8.93 37.57
N ALA A 395 -9.31 -9.83 38.54
CA ALA A 395 -8.43 -9.96 39.70
C ALA A 395 -7.00 -10.41 39.31
N ASP A 396 -6.89 -11.26 38.29
CA ASP A 396 -5.62 -11.85 37.84
C ASP A 396 -4.88 -10.99 36.80
N GLY A 397 -5.35 -9.76 36.59
CA GLY A 397 -4.70 -8.81 35.68
C GLY A 397 -3.35 -8.31 36.19
N VAL A 398 -2.63 -7.63 35.30
CA VAL A 398 -1.37 -6.96 35.57
C VAL A 398 -1.62 -5.67 36.35
N ARG A 399 -0.89 -5.48 37.45
CA ARG A 399 -0.95 -4.26 38.26
C ARG A 399 -0.29 -3.10 37.51
N ALA A 400 -0.99 -1.98 37.37
CA ALA A 400 -0.47 -0.77 36.72
C ALA A 400 0.88 -0.29 37.28
N ALA A 401 1.02 -0.31 38.61
CA ALA A 401 2.25 0.10 39.29
C ALA A 401 3.44 -0.84 39.02
N SER A 402 3.19 -2.12 38.68
CA SER A 402 4.26 -3.06 38.32
C SER A 402 4.80 -2.78 36.94
N VAL A 403 3.93 -2.44 35.98
CA VAL A 403 4.30 -2.04 34.62
C VAL A 403 5.03 -0.70 34.64
N ALA A 404 4.45 0.31 35.28
CA ALA A 404 5.01 1.67 35.30
C ALA A 404 6.42 1.72 35.90
N ARG A 405 6.72 0.90 36.93
CA ARG A 405 8.06 0.86 37.55
C ARG A 405 9.13 0.21 36.65
N ARG A 406 8.74 -0.70 35.77
CA ARG A 406 9.65 -1.34 34.79
C ARG A 406 9.96 -0.40 33.64
N VAL A 407 8.93 0.28 33.13
CA VAL A 407 9.08 1.21 32.00
C VAL A 407 9.70 2.54 32.41
N LEU A 408 9.34 3.06 33.58
CA LEU A 408 9.81 4.33 34.12
C LEU A 408 10.56 4.08 35.45
N PRO A 409 11.80 3.56 35.41
CA PRO A 409 12.55 3.23 36.62
C PRO A 409 12.82 4.45 37.50
N ALA A 410 12.84 5.65 36.92
CA ALA A 410 12.92 6.94 37.64
C ALA A 410 11.75 7.20 38.60
N LEU A 411 10.63 6.46 38.50
CA LEU A 411 9.54 6.51 39.49
C LEU A 411 9.85 5.70 40.76
N GLY A 412 10.91 4.90 40.75
CA GLY A 412 11.44 4.15 41.89
C GLY A 412 12.23 5.02 42.87
N ARG A 413 12.57 4.45 44.03
CA ARG A 413 13.41 5.13 45.05
C ARG A 413 14.89 5.17 44.67
N ARG A 414 15.36 4.26 43.81
CA ARG A 414 16.72 4.27 43.27
C ARG A 414 16.74 5.07 41.97
N ARG A 415 17.43 6.22 41.97
CA ARG A 415 17.67 7.01 40.76
C ARG A 415 18.67 6.24 39.87
N THR A 416 18.16 5.38 38.99
CA THR A 416 18.96 4.81 37.91
C THR A 416 19.12 5.85 36.80
N ARG A 417 20.35 6.01 36.31
CA ARG A 417 20.74 6.92 35.22
C ARG A 417 20.33 6.34 33.85
N ALA A 418 19.08 5.89 33.74
CA ALA A 418 18.55 5.29 32.50
C ALA A 418 18.23 6.38 31.48
N ALA A 419 18.51 6.10 30.21
CA ALA A 419 18.05 6.92 29.11
C ALA A 419 16.52 7.07 29.19
N PRO A 420 16.00 8.29 28.97
CA PRO A 420 14.60 8.50 29.14
C PRO A 420 13.77 7.91 28.01
N PRO A 421 12.58 7.38 28.32
CA PRO A 421 11.69 6.81 27.31
C PRO A 421 10.99 7.88 26.48
N HIS A 422 10.71 7.51 25.23
CA HIS A 422 9.99 8.30 24.25
C HIS A 422 8.61 8.80 24.75
N ALA A 423 8.16 9.95 24.25
CA ALA A 423 6.94 10.64 24.68
C ALA A 423 5.70 9.75 24.58
N ASP A 424 5.61 8.93 23.53
CA ASP A 424 4.51 7.99 23.32
C ASP A 424 4.46 6.88 24.38
N VAL A 425 5.62 6.39 24.82
CA VAL A 425 5.72 5.40 25.89
C VAL A 425 5.22 6.03 27.19
N SER A 426 5.67 7.25 27.49
CA SER A 426 5.24 8.01 28.67
C SER A 426 3.73 8.28 28.67
N ALA A 427 3.16 8.66 27.52
CA ALA A 427 1.72 8.83 27.33
C ALA A 427 0.94 7.51 27.52
N ALA A 428 1.47 6.40 27.01
CA ALA A 428 0.87 5.08 27.19
C ALA A 428 0.88 4.63 28.66
N VAL A 429 1.98 4.85 29.39
CA VAL A 429 2.07 4.54 30.83
C VAL A 429 1.14 5.44 31.66
N LEU A 430 1.00 6.72 31.30
CA LEU A 430 0.03 7.63 31.92
C LEU A 430 -1.41 7.13 31.71
N THR A 431 -1.75 6.73 30.48
CA THR A 431 -3.06 6.16 30.12
C THR A 431 -3.35 4.91 30.93
N LEU A 432 -2.37 4.01 31.04
CA LEU A 432 -2.45 2.79 31.82
C LEU A 432 -2.72 3.08 33.31
N ALA A 433 -2.02 4.06 33.90
CA ALA A 433 -2.24 4.46 35.29
C ALA A 433 -3.62 5.11 35.51
N ALA A 434 -4.05 5.98 34.59
CA ALA A 434 -5.35 6.64 34.64
C ALA A 434 -6.49 5.61 34.54
N LYS A 435 -6.44 4.69 33.58
CA LYS A 435 -7.45 3.63 33.41
C LYS A 435 -7.50 2.64 34.57
N ALA A 436 -6.39 2.45 35.28
CA ALA A 436 -6.36 1.65 36.51
C ALA A 436 -6.96 2.36 37.73
N GLY A 437 -7.45 3.60 37.59
CA GLY A 437 -7.93 4.43 38.70
C GLY A 437 -6.80 4.86 39.66
N LYS A 438 -5.53 4.77 39.25
CA LYS A 438 -4.37 5.11 40.10
C LYS A 438 -3.98 6.57 39.91
N ILE A 439 -4.87 7.49 40.29
CA ILE A 439 -4.70 8.95 40.12
C ILE A 439 -3.35 9.43 40.66
N GLY A 440 -2.95 9.00 41.86
CA GLY A 440 -1.67 9.38 42.45
C GLY A 440 -0.44 8.93 41.64
N LEU A 441 -0.52 7.76 40.99
CA LEU A 441 0.54 7.29 40.09
C LEU A 441 0.55 8.10 38.79
N ALA A 442 -0.62 8.34 38.19
CA ALA A 442 -0.76 9.16 36.99
C ALA A 442 -0.22 10.59 37.19
N LEU A 443 -0.56 11.26 38.31
CA LEU A 443 -0.02 12.59 38.63
C LEU A 443 1.49 12.60 38.90
N ARG A 444 2.07 11.48 39.35
CA ARG A 444 3.52 11.33 39.48
C ARG A 444 4.19 11.19 38.11
N ILE A 445 3.61 10.37 37.23
CA ILE A 445 4.06 10.22 35.84
C ILE A 445 3.97 11.58 35.12
N TRP A 446 2.84 12.27 35.25
CA TRP A 446 2.64 13.60 34.65
C TRP A 446 3.70 14.61 35.10
N ARG A 447 3.97 14.71 36.41
CA ARG A 447 5.03 15.59 36.93
C ARG A 447 6.40 15.22 36.39
N TRP A 448 6.71 13.94 36.30
CA TRP A 448 7.94 13.46 35.68
C TRP A 448 8.03 13.87 34.20
N MET A 449 6.92 13.80 33.44
CA MET A 449 6.87 14.29 32.06
C MET A 449 7.10 15.81 31.99
N LYS A 450 6.46 16.60 32.87
CA LYS A 450 6.67 18.06 32.95
C LYS A 450 8.12 18.44 33.22
N GLN A 451 8.79 17.76 34.15
CA GLN A 451 10.20 18.02 34.44
C GLN A 451 11.12 17.79 33.24
N ARG A 452 10.67 17.01 32.27
CA ARG A 452 11.41 16.66 31.06
C ARG A 452 10.96 17.44 29.84
N SER A 453 9.90 18.25 29.96
CA SER A 453 9.26 18.87 28.81
C SER A 453 10.18 19.84 28.06
N ALA A 454 11.22 20.35 28.73
CA ALA A 454 12.28 21.14 28.11
C ALA A 454 13.10 20.40 27.04
N ARG A 455 13.21 19.07 27.14
CA ARG A 455 13.95 18.24 26.17
C ARG A 455 13.03 17.47 25.23
N GLU A 456 11.81 17.20 25.68
CA GLU A 456 10.90 16.31 24.99
C GLU A 456 9.47 16.82 25.14
N PRO A 457 8.80 17.18 24.05
CA PRO A 457 7.53 17.85 24.17
C PRO A 457 6.43 16.97 24.72
N ILE A 458 5.54 17.59 25.48
CA ILE A 458 4.36 16.91 25.99
C ILE A 458 3.40 16.69 24.83
N SER A 459 3.15 15.41 24.54
CA SER A 459 2.20 15.02 23.50
C SER A 459 0.76 15.36 23.89
N VAL A 460 -0.03 15.80 22.91
CA VAL A 460 -1.47 16.09 23.07
C VAL A 460 -2.24 14.90 23.66
N PRO A 461 -1.99 13.63 23.26
CA PRO A 461 -2.64 12.49 23.89
C PRO A 461 -2.42 12.39 25.40
N ALA A 462 -1.21 12.67 25.89
CA ALA A 462 -0.92 12.63 27.33
C ALA A 462 -1.71 13.69 28.09
N ALA A 463 -1.72 14.92 27.58
CA ALA A 463 -2.50 16.02 28.13
C ALA A 463 -4.01 15.72 28.14
N THR A 464 -4.54 15.15 27.06
CA THR A 464 -5.94 14.74 26.97
C THR A 464 -6.29 13.67 28.01
N VAL A 465 -5.42 12.69 28.23
CA VAL A 465 -5.62 11.64 29.25
C VAL A 465 -5.64 12.23 30.66
N LEU A 466 -4.74 13.17 30.97
CA LEU A 466 -4.74 13.88 32.24
C LEU A 466 -6.08 14.59 32.47
N MET A 467 -6.53 15.38 31.49
CA MET A 467 -7.79 16.14 31.61
C MET A 467 -8.99 15.20 31.76
N GLN A 468 -9.03 14.09 31.02
CA GLN A 468 -10.08 13.07 31.18
C GLN A 468 -10.09 12.49 32.60
N MET A 469 -8.93 12.13 33.14
CA MET A 469 -8.80 11.61 34.49
C MET A 469 -9.27 12.63 35.54
N LEU A 470 -8.91 13.91 35.41
CA LEU A 470 -9.37 14.97 36.31
C LEU A 470 -10.89 15.17 36.21
N ALA A 471 -11.45 15.13 35.00
CA ALA A 471 -12.90 15.21 34.79
C ALA A 471 -13.68 14.04 35.40
N GLU A 472 -13.11 12.84 35.40
CA GLU A 472 -13.66 11.67 36.07
C GLU A 472 -13.58 11.80 37.60
N ALA A 473 -12.48 12.37 38.13
CA ALA A 473 -12.31 12.62 39.56
C ALA A 473 -13.38 13.58 40.11
N VAL A 474 -13.75 14.62 39.35
CA VAL A 474 -14.87 15.52 39.71
C VAL A 474 -16.21 14.76 39.78
N ARG A 475 -16.41 13.71 38.97
CA ARG A 475 -17.69 12.98 38.89
C ARG A 475 -17.92 12.03 40.07
N LYS A 476 -16.85 11.43 40.61
CA LYS A 476 -16.95 10.33 41.60
C LYS A 476 -16.19 10.70 42.88
N PRO A 477 -16.66 11.67 43.68
CA PRO A 477 -15.93 12.15 44.86
C PRO A 477 -15.71 11.10 45.96
N ARG A 478 -16.41 9.95 45.94
CA ARG A 478 -16.42 8.95 47.03
C ARG A 478 -15.66 7.63 46.77
N ALA A 479 -15.09 7.39 45.59
CA ALA A 479 -14.45 6.10 45.29
C ALA A 479 -12.97 6.02 45.73
N THR A 480 -12.74 5.40 46.90
CA THR A 480 -11.55 4.59 47.27
C THR A 480 -10.17 5.03 46.76
N LEU A 481 -9.68 6.18 47.22
CA LEU A 481 -8.24 6.50 47.18
C LEU A 481 -7.52 5.74 48.33
N PRO A 482 -6.23 5.34 48.24
CA PRO A 482 -5.48 4.64 49.31
C PRO A 482 -4.86 5.55 50.39
N ARG A 483 -4.74 5.07 51.65
CA ARG A 483 -4.42 5.87 52.88
C ARG A 483 -3.11 6.67 52.82
N TRP A 484 -2.12 6.25 52.04
CA TRP A 484 -0.86 6.98 51.90
C TRP A 484 -0.96 8.26 51.03
N ALA A 485 -2.02 8.41 50.23
CA ALA A 485 -2.33 9.68 49.56
C ALA A 485 -2.90 10.74 50.54
N ALA A 486 -3.16 10.38 51.80
CA ALA A 486 -3.72 11.29 52.81
C ALA A 486 -2.68 12.28 53.34
N ARG A 487 -1.39 11.96 53.20
CA ARG A 487 -0.30 12.82 53.70
C ARG A 487 0.11 13.94 52.72
N ARG A 488 -0.49 14.01 51.53
CA ARG A 488 -0.35 15.14 50.59
C ARG A 488 -1.67 15.42 49.85
N ASN A 489 -2.49 16.29 50.45
CA ASN A 489 -3.55 17.18 49.94
C ASN A 489 -4.50 16.80 48.79
N VAL A 490 -4.43 15.63 48.13
CA VAL A 490 -5.37 15.30 47.03
C VAL A 490 -6.67 14.66 47.53
N ARG A 491 -6.65 14.03 48.71
CA ARG A 491 -7.82 13.33 49.29
C ARG A 491 -8.89 14.24 49.89
N ARG A 492 -8.58 15.53 50.08
CA ARG A 492 -9.56 16.57 50.48
C ARG A 492 -9.93 17.50 49.32
N ARG A 493 -9.50 17.18 48.09
CA ARG A 493 -9.81 17.98 46.91
C ARG A 493 -11.27 17.87 46.57
N GLY A 494 -12.06 18.80 47.09
CA GLY A 494 -13.38 19.08 46.58
C GLY A 494 -13.31 19.35 45.07
N PRO A 495 -14.45 19.31 44.36
CA PRO A 495 -14.53 19.64 42.94
C PRO A 495 -13.74 20.91 42.55
N HIS A 496 -13.70 21.89 43.45
CA HIS A 496 -12.95 23.14 43.32
C HIS A 496 -11.42 22.95 43.21
N GLU A 497 -10.79 22.09 44.00
CA GLU A 497 -9.34 21.89 43.90
C GLU A 497 -8.93 21.09 42.66
N VAL A 498 -9.81 20.19 42.16
CA VAL A 498 -9.59 19.51 40.88
C VAL A 498 -9.71 20.49 39.72
N ARG A 499 -10.65 21.43 39.82
CA ARG A 499 -10.80 22.55 38.89
C ARG A 499 -9.54 23.42 38.85
N LEU A 500 -9.04 23.87 40.01
CA LEU A 500 -7.82 24.67 40.08
C LEU A 500 -6.63 23.95 39.43
N LEU A 501 -6.41 22.68 39.80
CA LEU A 501 -5.36 21.86 39.18
C LEU A 501 -5.52 21.77 37.65
N ALA A 502 -6.74 21.55 37.15
CA ALA A 502 -6.97 21.48 35.70
C ALA A 502 -6.64 22.80 34.99
N LEU A 503 -6.95 23.95 35.60
CA LEU A 503 -6.63 25.27 35.06
C LEU A 503 -5.12 25.57 35.11
N GLU A 504 -4.43 25.20 36.20
CA GLU A 504 -2.98 25.30 36.30
C GLU A 504 -2.28 24.48 35.20
N GLU A 505 -2.70 23.24 35.01
CA GLU A 505 -2.14 22.35 33.99
C GLU A 505 -2.49 22.83 32.58
N TYR A 506 -3.68 23.39 32.36
CA TYR A 506 -4.06 24.03 31.10
C TYR A 506 -3.16 25.22 30.76
N ALA A 507 -2.96 26.14 31.71
CA ALA A 507 -2.12 27.31 31.52
C ALA A 507 -0.66 26.93 31.22
N PHE A 508 -0.14 25.91 31.91
CA PHE A 508 1.17 25.35 31.61
C PHE A 508 1.24 24.77 30.19
N LEU A 509 0.23 24.00 29.76
CA LEU A 509 0.21 23.38 28.43
C LEU A 509 0.13 24.41 27.29
N LEU A 510 -0.65 25.47 27.46
CA LEU A 510 -0.70 26.57 26.50
C LEU A 510 0.70 27.20 26.32
N ARG A 511 1.37 27.56 27.43
CA ARG A 511 2.73 28.10 27.36
C ARG A 511 3.70 27.12 26.71
N HIS A 512 3.61 25.85 27.07
CA HIS A 512 4.48 24.79 26.54
C HIS A 512 4.31 24.61 25.02
N TRP A 513 3.07 24.54 24.52
CA TRP A 513 2.84 24.35 23.08
C TRP A 513 3.10 25.61 22.26
N CYS A 514 2.82 26.80 22.78
CA CYS A 514 3.19 28.06 22.12
C CYS A 514 4.72 28.18 21.95
N ALA A 515 5.50 27.79 22.96
CA ALA A 515 6.96 27.87 22.89
C ALA A 515 7.60 26.85 21.93
N ALA A 516 6.93 25.74 21.67
CA ALA A 516 7.54 24.58 21.02
C ALA A 516 7.13 24.39 19.53
N ALA A 517 6.41 25.35 18.94
CA ALA A 517 5.90 25.29 17.56
C ALA A 517 5.18 23.95 17.21
N HIS A 518 4.53 23.35 18.21
CA HIS A 518 3.90 22.04 18.06
C HIS A 518 2.45 22.14 17.61
N ALA A 519 1.92 21.01 17.11
CA ALA A 519 0.53 20.90 16.72
C ALA A 519 -0.38 21.35 17.87
N PRO A 520 -1.34 22.27 17.61
CA PRO A 520 -2.24 22.76 18.64
C PRO A 520 -3.09 21.61 19.23
N PRO A 521 -3.59 21.76 20.47
CA PRO A 521 -4.48 20.77 21.06
C PRO A 521 -5.72 20.51 20.18
N ASP A 522 -6.20 19.27 20.16
CA ASP A 522 -7.42 18.90 19.45
C ASP A 522 -8.68 19.11 20.32
N VAL A 523 -9.87 19.01 19.71
CA VAL A 523 -11.16 19.09 20.42
C VAL A 523 -11.27 18.08 21.58
N ARG A 524 -10.56 16.94 21.51
CA ARG A 524 -10.63 15.89 22.52
C ARG A 524 -9.96 16.30 23.81
N PHE A 525 -8.98 17.20 23.76
CA PHE A 525 -8.35 17.83 24.93
C PHE A 525 -9.33 18.77 25.65
N PHE A 526 -10.00 19.66 24.91
CA PHE A 526 -10.86 20.68 25.51
C PHE A 526 -12.15 20.11 26.13
N ARG A 527 -12.72 19.06 25.54
CA ARG A 527 -13.97 18.46 26.01
C ARG A 527 -13.96 18.05 27.50
N PRO A 528 -12.98 17.31 28.03
CA PRO A 528 -12.91 17.00 29.46
C PRO A 528 -12.68 18.25 30.33
N LEU A 529 -11.89 19.22 29.87
CA LEU A 529 -11.67 20.48 30.61
C LEU A 529 -12.97 21.27 30.76
N LEU A 530 -13.73 21.45 29.68
CA LEU A 530 -15.05 22.09 29.73
C LEU A 530 -16.03 21.35 30.64
N ARG A 531 -15.95 20.01 30.73
CA ARG A 531 -16.77 19.24 31.69
C ARG A 531 -16.38 19.49 33.14
N ILE A 532 -15.09 19.67 33.43
CA ILE A 532 -14.62 20.05 34.78
C ILE A 532 -15.23 21.39 35.14
N LEU A 533 -15.11 22.38 34.24
CA LEU A 533 -15.63 23.72 34.46
C LEU A 533 -17.13 23.71 34.64
N ARG A 534 -17.92 23.13 33.71
CA ARG A 534 -19.40 23.07 33.83
C ARG A 534 -19.93 22.44 35.11
N ARG A 535 -19.16 21.55 35.76
CA ARG A 535 -19.56 20.90 37.01
C ARG A 535 -19.12 21.66 38.26
N THR A 536 -18.29 22.68 38.07
CA THR A 536 -17.68 23.47 39.12
C THR A 536 -17.89 24.98 38.88
N THR A 537 -18.72 25.33 37.89
CA THR A 537 -18.93 26.69 37.38
C THR A 537 -19.84 27.47 38.30
N HIS A 538 -19.51 28.76 38.42
CA HIS A 538 -20.42 29.83 38.82
C HIS A 538 -21.02 30.49 37.55
N PRO A 539 -22.11 31.28 37.66
CA PRO A 539 -22.83 31.85 36.52
C PRO A 539 -21.97 32.67 35.53
N ASN A 540 -20.84 33.25 35.98
CA ASN A 540 -19.96 34.13 35.18
C ASN A 540 -18.49 33.65 35.18
N ASP A 541 -18.27 32.39 34.83
CA ASP A 541 -16.93 31.81 34.90
C ASP A 541 -16.00 32.30 33.78
N VAL A 542 -15.12 33.25 34.12
CA VAL A 542 -14.10 33.83 33.22
C VAL A 542 -13.21 32.76 32.60
N ALA A 543 -12.86 31.70 33.34
CA ALA A 543 -12.01 30.64 32.81
C ALA A 543 -12.74 29.83 31.72
N PHE A 544 -14.05 29.62 31.88
CA PHE A 544 -14.87 28.96 30.86
C PHE A 544 -14.94 29.80 29.58
N ALA A 545 -15.20 31.10 29.70
CA ALA A 545 -15.21 32.02 28.57
C ALA A 545 -13.85 32.05 27.84
N ARG A 546 -12.75 32.10 28.59
CA ARG A 546 -11.39 32.10 28.03
C ARG A 546 -11.12 30.83 27.20
N ILE A 547 -11.46 29.66 27.71
CA ILE A 547 -11.22 28.39 26.98
C ILE A 547 -12.07 28.31 25.71
N LEU A 548 -13.30 28.84 25.72
CA LEU A 548 -14.11 28.92 24.50
C LEU A 548 -13.48 29.86 23.46
N ALA A 549 -12.90 30.97 23.89
CA ALA A 549 -12.16 31.87 23.00
C ALA A 549 -10.91 31.18 22.42
N ASP A 550 -10.11 30.51 23.25
CA ASP A 550 -8.93 29.77 22.80
C ASP A 550 -9.31 28.66 21.79
N MET A 551 -10.42 27.95 22.00
CA MET A 551 -10.95 26.98 21.03
C MET A 551 -11.35 27.62 19.69
N ALA A 552 -11.98 28.80 19.72
CA ALA A 552 -12.38 29.52 18.51
C ALA A 552 -11.17 29.95 17.68
N VAL A 553 -10.10 30.45 18.34
CA VAL A 553 -8.82 30.80 17.68
C VAL A 553 -8.20 29.59 16.98
N LEU A 554 -8.36 28.39 17.55
CA LEU A 554 -7.85 27.15 16.97
C LEU A 554 -8.78 26.53 15.90
N GLY A 555 -9.84 27.23 15.47
CA GLY A 555 -10.77 26.74 14.46
C GLY A 555 -11.73 25.65 14.97
N TYR A 556 -11.94 25.57 16.29
CA TYR A 556 -12.90 24.65 16.91
C TYR A 556 -14.10 25.41 17.46
N PRO A 557 -15.03 25.89 16.60
CA PRO A 557 -16.18 26.64 17.05
C PRO A 557 -16.98 25.80 18.06
N PRO A 558 -17.45 26.39 19.17
CA PRO A 558 -18.32 25.68 20.09
C PRO A 558 -19.55 25.27 19.29
N ARG A 559 -19.75 23.95 19.10
CA ARG A 559 -21.02 23.46 18.59
C ARG A 559 -22.08 24.00 19.53
N ARG A 560 -22.94 24.91 19.03
CA ARG A 560 -24.13 25.36 19.75
C ARG A 560 -24.82 24.07 20.18
N HIS A 561 -24.78 23.77 21.47
CA HIS A 561 -25.62 22.72 22.01
C HIS A 561 -27.04 23.29 21.87
N THR A 562 -27.68 23.06 20.73
CA THR A 562 -29.12 22.99 20.71
C THR A 562 -29.46 21.95 21.77
N PRO A 563 -30.15 22.33 22.87
CA PRO A 563 -30.66 21.32 23.78
C PRO A 563 -31.43 20.31 22.93
N PRO A 564 -31.35 19.00 23.22
CA PRO A 564 -32.23 18.05 22.55
C PRO A 564 -33.64 18.61 22.73
N ARG A 565 -34.34 18.89 21.62
CA ARG A 565 -35.77 19.19 21.67
C ARG A 565 -36.36 18.08 22.52
N ARG A 566 -36.90 18.43 23.69
CA ARG A 566 -37.86 17.55 24.33
C ARG A 566 -38.92 17.32 23.26
N SER A 567 -39.09 16.09 22.82
CA SER A 567 -40.27 15.69 22.08
C SER A 567 -41.46 16.03 22.97
N GLU A 568 -42.11 17.15 22.67
CA GLU A 568 -43.54 17.26 22.89
C GLU A 568 -44.16 16.37 21.82
N ASP A 569 -44.35 15.10 22.22
CA ASP A 569 -45.42 14.16 21.86
C ASP A 569 -45.06 12.76 22.38
#